data_AF-A0A8T0GPG0-F1
#
_entry.id   AF-A0A8T0GPG0-F1
#
_cell.length_a   1.000
_cell.length_b   1.000
_cell.length_c   1.000
_cell.angle_alpha   90.00
_cell.angle_beta   90.00
_cell.angle_gamma   90.00
#
_symmetry.space_group_name_H-M   'P 1'
#
loop_
_entity.id
_entity.type
_entity.pdbx_description
1 polymer ?
#
loop_
_entity_poly.entity_id
_entity_poly.type
_entity_poly.pdbx_seq_one_letter_code
_entity_poly.pdbx_strand_id
1 'polypeptide(L)'
;MADASGSPRTATATAMEDTLASVQRALALLHQLQCSVSAFQLPSQLVLLDRLNGLVTELGNMHSASQDCHIQIPLEVLNFIDEGRNPDEFTKHLLNGCVQQNQASKGKVDSFKALRKNLLEQVEEVFPDETEAYREIRSQSSVESRRATHTGNVLSNGDMKLKIEH
;
A
#
# COMPACT_ATOMS: atom_id res chain seq x y z
N MET A 1 -19.71 6.66 -21.34
CA MET A 1 -19.52 5.29 -21.87
C MET A 1 -19.34 4.39 -20.66
N ALA A 2 -20.27 3.45 -20.46
CA ALA A 2 -20.39 2.66 -19.24
C ALA A 2 -19.64 1.31 -19.37
N ASP A 3 -18.97 0.89 -18.29
CA ASP A 3 -18.39 -0.44 -18.12
C ASP A 3 -19.32 -1.31 -17.26
N ALA A 4 -19.32 -2.62 -17.51
CA ALA A 4 -20.30 -3.63 -17.13
C ALA A 4 -20.26 -4.09 -15.66
N SER A 5 -19.90 -3.21 -14.72
CA SER A 5 -20.19 -3.40 -13.30
C SER A 5 -20.54 -2.03 -12.71
N GLY A 6 -21.80 -1.86 -12.30
CA GLY A 6 -22.40 -0.57 -11.94
C GLY A 6 -21.89 0.07 -10.63
N SER A 7 -20.57 0.13 -10.43
CA SER A 7 -19.97 0.94 -9.37
C SER A 7 -19.55 2.30 -9.97
N PRO A 8 -19.93 3.45 -9.37
CA PRO A 8 -19.46 4.74 -9.85
C PRO A 8 -17.93 4.79 -9.80
N ARG A 9 -17.29 5.05 -10.94
CA ARG A 9 -15.83 5.30 -11.01
C ARG A 9 -15.50 6.45 -10.05
N THR A 10 -14.51 6.25 -9.19
CA THR A 10 -14.06 7.30 -8.26
C THR A 10 -13.41 8.43 -9.05
N ALA A 11 -13.60 9.69 -8.61
CA ALA A 11 -13.01 10.86 -9.24
C ALA A 11 -11.47 10.78 -9.36
N THR A 12 -10.83 10.06 -8.45
CA THR A 12 -9.39 9.77 -8.49
C THR A 12 -9.00 8.86 -9.65
N ALA A 13 -9.80 7.84 -9.96
CA ALA A 13 -9.50 6.90 -11.05
C ALA A 13 -9.61 7.57 -12.42
N THR A 14 -10.56 8.50 -12.59
CA THR A 14 -10.66 9.33 -13.80
C THR A 14 -9.47 10.29 -13.91
N ALA A 15 -9.10 10.99 -12.83
CA ALA A 15 -7.96 11.90 -12.83
C ALA A 15 -6.63 11.19 -13.16
N MET A 16 -6.43 9.96 -12.69
CA MET A 16 -5.25 9.15 -13.03
C MET A 16 -5.21 8.81 -14.52
N GLU A 17 -6.34 8.42 -15.10
CA GLU A 17 -6.44 8.09 -16.52
C GLU A 17 -6.15 9.33 -17.39
N ASP A 18 -6.69 10.49 -17.02
CA ASP A 18 -6.44 11.76 -17.71
C ASP A 18 -4.98 12.19 -17.60
N THR A 19 -4.38 12.02 -16.41
CA THR A 19 -2.95 12.29 -16.20
C THR A 19 -2.09 11.36 -17.06
N LEU A 20 -2.40 10.06 -17.09
CA LEU A 20 -1.69 9.08 -17.91
C LEU A 20 -1.80 9.40 -19.41
N ALA A 21 -2.99 9.78 -19.87
CA ALA A 21 -3.20 10.18 -21.26
C ALA A 21 -2.38 11.43 -21.62
N SER A 22 -2.28 12.41 -20.71
CA SER A 22 -1.46 13.60 -20.92
C SER A 22 0.04 13.29 -20.94
N VAL A 23 0.53 12.40 -20.05
CA VAL A 23 1.92 11.90 -20.09
C VAL A 23 2.24 11.24 -21.43
N GLN A 24 1.35 10.39 -21.95
CA GLN A 24 1.54 9.73 -23.25
C GLN A 24 1.58 10.75 -24.40
N ARG A 25 0.70 11.76 -24.39
CA ARG A 25 0.72 12.86 -25.39
C ARG A 25 2.01 13.68 -25.32
N ALA A 26 2.48 14.01 -24.12
CA ALA A 26 3.73 14.74 -23.92
C ALA A 26 4.94 13.95 -24.46
N LEU A 27 5.00 12.63 -24.20
CA LEU A 27 6.03 11.75 -24.75
C LEU A 27 5.99 11.70 -26.29
N ALA A 28 4.80 11.60 -26.88
CA ALA A 28 4.64 11.62 -28.33
C ALA A 28 5.11 12.95 -28.95
N LEU A 29 4.78 14.09 -28.32
CA LEU A 29 5.22 15.42 -28.75
C LEU A 29 6.74 15.57 -28.63
N LEU A 30 7.36 15.09 -27.54
CA LEU A 30 8.81 15.07 -27.36
C LEU A 30 9.51 14.29 -28.48
N HIS A 31 9.00 13.10 -28.83
CA HIS A 31 9.53 12.31 -29.93
C HIS A 31 9.38 13.05 -31.28
N GLN A 32 8.20 13.61 -31.56
CA GLN A 32 7.97 14.37 -32.79
C GLN A 32 8.85 15.62 -32.90
N LEU A 33 9.12 16.29 -31.77
CA LEU A 33 10.07 17.40 -31.68
C LEU A 33 11.47 16.93 -32.01
N GLN A 34 11.94 15.83 -31.41
CA GLN A 34 13.24 15.24 -31.70
C GLN A 34 13.40 14.92 -33.20
N CYS A 35 12.40 14.29 -33.82
CA CYS A 35 12.41 14.05 -35.27
C CYS A 35 12.50 15.35 -36.07
N SER A 36 11.68 16.36 -35.72
CA SER A 36 11.61 17.64 -36.43
C SER A 36 12.91 18.45 -36.32
N VAL A 37 13.59 18.39 -35.17
CA VAL A 37 14.91 19.01 -34.97
C VAL A 37 15.99 18.23 -35.73
N SER A 38 15.96 16.90 -35.71
CA SER A 38 16.96 16.08 -36.38
C SER A 38 16.95 16.20 -37.92
N ALA A 39 15.78 16.46 -38.51
CA ALA A 39 15.58 16.61 -39.95
C ALA A 39 15.17 18.04 -40.33
N PHE A 40 15.68 19.04 -39.59
CA PHE A 40 15.21 20.41 -39.73
C PHE A 40 15.45 20.99 -41.14
N GLN A 41 14.42 21.66 -41.65
CA GLN A 41 14.47 22.47 -42.87
C GLN A 41 13.78 23.81 -42.63
N LEU A 42 14.21 24.88 -43.30
CA LEU A 42 13.65 26.23 -43.10
C LEU A 42 12.10 26.30 -43.20
N PRO A 43 11.42 25.59 -44.13
CA PRO A 43 9.96 25.57 -44.19
C PRO A 43 9.29 24.91 -42.98
N SER A 44 9.99 24.04 -42.25
CA SER A 44 9.48 23.33 -41.07
C SER A 44 9.50 24.16 -39.77
N GLN A 45 10.02 25.39 -39.81
CA GLN A 45 10.15 26.25 -38.65
C GLN A 45 8.82 26.48 -37.90
N LEU A 46 7.73 26.76 -38.63
CA LEU A 46 6.43 26.99 -38.00
C LEU A 46 5.89 25.72 -37.32
N VAL A 47 6.09 24.56 -37.95
CA VAL A 47 5.67 23.26 -37.39
C VAL A 47 6.48 22.93 -36.13
N LEU A 48 7.77 23.23 -36.11
CA LEU A 48 8.60 23.06 -34.91
C LEU A 48 8.10 23.92 -33.74
N LEU A 49 7.79 25.19 -33.99
CA LEU A 49 7.26 26.11 -32.97
C LEU A 49 5.88 25.65 -32.46
N ASP A 50 5.01 25.21 -33.35
CA ASP A 50 3.69 24.68 -32.99
C ASP A 50 3.82 23.45 -32.07
N ARG A 51 4.70 22.50 -32.39
CA ARG A 51 4.98 21.33 -31.55
C ARG A 51 5.55 21.70 -30.19
N LEU A 52 6.40 22.72 -30.12
CA LEU A 52 6.99 23.19 -28.86
C LEU A 52 5.90 23.78 -27.96
N ASN A 53 5.05 24.66 -28.51
CA ASN A 53 3.91 25.22 -27.79
C ASN A 53 2.91 24.13 -27.38
N GLY A 54 2.70 23.13 -28.24
CA GLY A 54 1.90 21.94 -27.92
C GLY A 54 2.44 21.17 -26.72
N LEU A 55 3.75 20.97 -26.64
CA LEU A 55 4.38 20.33 -25.48
C LEU A 55 4.18 21.15 -24.21
N VAL A 56 4.39 22.46 -24.25
CA VAL A 56 4.17 23.35 -23.09
C VAL A 56 2.72 23.28 -22.63
N THR A 57 1.77 23.27 -23.57
CA THR A 57 0.33 23.15 -23.27
C THR A 57 0.01 21.81 -22.62
N GLU A 58 0.53 20.70 -23.14
CA GLU A 58 0.31 19.39 -22.53
C GLU A 58 0.97 19.24 -21.15
N LEU A 59 2.14 19.84 -20.91
CA LEU A 59 2.73 19.88 -19.57
C LEU A 59 1.84 20.63 -18.57
N GLY A 60 1.18 21.72 -19.01
CA GLY A 60 0.16 22.43 -18.23
C GLY A 60 -1.06 21.54 -17.93
N ASN A 61 -1.58 20.85 -18.96
CA ASN A 61 -2.71 19.92 -18.81
C ASN A 61 -2.38 18.79 -17.82
N MET A 62 -1.18 18.21 -17.93
CA MET A 62 -0.67 17.17 -17.03
C MET A 62 -0.62 17.67 -15.58
N HIS A 63 -0.11 18.89 -15.36
CA HIS A 63 -0.07 19.47 -14.02
C HIS A 63 -1.48 19.66 -13.45
N SER A 64 -2.41 20.23 -14.23
CA SER A 64 -3.80 20.42 -13.81
C SER A 64 -4.51 19.10 -13.50
N ALA A 65 -4.37 18.07 -14.35
CA ALA A 65 -4.96 16.76 -14.12
C ALA A 65 -4.39 16.06 -12.87
N SER A 66 -3.11 16.30 -12.57
CA SER A 66 -2.46 15.70 -11.40
C SER A 66 -2.94 16.25 -10.05
N GLN A 67 -3.53 17.45 -10.01
CA GLN A 67 -4.02 18.08 -8.76
C GLN A 67 -5.13 17.25 -8.10
N ASP A 68 -5.92 16.52 -8.90
CA ASP A 68 -7.01 15.69 -8.41
C ASP A 68 -6.54 14.27 -8.01
N CYS A 69 -5.27 13.91 -8.29
CA CYS A 69 -4.68 12.61 -7.93
C CYS A 69 -4.11 12.60 -6.50
N HIS A 70 -4.96 12.30 -5.52
CA HIS A 70 -4.57 12.17 -4.12
C HIS A 70 -4.12 10.75 -3.78
N ILE A 71 -2.88 10.39 -4.14
CA ILE A 71 -2.31 9.05 -3.91
C ILE A 71 -1.03 9.17 -3.10
N GLN A 72 -0.92 8.37 -2.04
CA GLN A 72 0.32 8.26 -1.27
C GLN A 72 1.22 7.20 -1.89
N ILE A 73 2.43 7.59 -2.23
CA ILE A 73 3.44 6.70 -2.81
C ILE A 73 4.57 6.57 -1.79
N PRO A 74 4.90 5.36 -1.32
CA PRO A 74 6.07 5.13 -0.46
C PRO A 74 7.36 5.58 -1.15
N LEU A 75 8.27 6.21 -0.41
CA LEU A 75 9.54 6.70 -0.95
C LEU A 75 10.40 5.57 -1.52
N GLU A 76 10.28 4.37 -0.98
CA GLU A 76 10.98 3.18 -1.46
C GLU A 76 10.56 2.83 -2.89
N VAL A 77 9.29 3.05 -3.27
CA VAL A 77 8.83 2.84 -4.65
C VAL A 77 9.50 3.83 -5.59
N LEU A 78 9.72 5.07 -5.16
CA LEU A 78 10.43 6.08 -5.96
C LEU A 78 11.89 5.68 -6.20
N ASN A 79 12.57 5.14 -5.18
CA ASN A 79 13.95 4.64 -5.34
C ASN A 79 14.03 3.53 -6.39
N PHE A 80 13.04 2.62 -6.46
CA PHE A 80 13.02 1.59 -7.50
C PHE A 80 12.88 2.19 -8.89
N ILE A 81 12.07 3.24 -9.06
CA ILE A 81 11.92 3.95 -10.34
C ILE A 81 13.23 4.63 -10.74
N ASP A 82 13.88 5.34 -9.80
CA ASP A 82 15.14 6.04 -10.06
C ASP A 82 16.29 5.08 -10.43
N GLU A 83 16.30 3.88 -9.83
CA GLU A 83 17.24 2.80 -10.16
C GLU A 83 16.90 2.06 -11.46
N GLY A 84 15.77 2.37 -12.11
CA GLY A 84 15.30 1.67 -13.31
C GLY A 84 14.80 0.24 -13.04
N ARG A 85 14.44 -0.07 -11.79
CA ARG A 85 13.88 -1.35 -11.36
C ARG A 85 12.36 -1.35 -11.46
N ASN A 86 11.76 -2.54 -11.46
CA ASN A 86 10.31 -2.65 -11.47
C ASN A 86 9.73 -2.32 -10.07
N PRO A 87 8.88 -1.29 -9.90
CA PRO A 87 8.27 -0.95 -8.62
C PRO A 87 7.38 -2.08 -8.05
N ASP A 88 6.88 -3.01 -8.87
CA ASP A 88 6.10 -4.16 -8.39
C ASP A 88 6.93 -5.12 -7.53
N GLU A 89 8.26 -5.11 -7.66
CA GLU A 89 9.14 -5.88 -6.80
C GLU A 89 9.04 -5.45 -5.34
N PHE A 90 8.84 -4.16 -5.08
CA PHE A 90 8.61 -3.64 -3.74
C PHE A 90 7.31 -4.20 -3.14
N THR A 91 6.22 -4.13 -3.90
CA THR A 91 4.92 -4.70 -3.51
C THR A 91 5.02 -6.20 -3.24
N LYS A 92 5.71 -6.94 -4.12
CA LYS A 92 5.98 -8.37 -3.95
C LYS A 92 6.80 -8.64 -2.68
N HIS A 93 7.83 -7.84 -2.42
CA HIS A 93 8.68 -8.00 -1.23
C HIS A 93 7.88 -7.78 0.06
N LEU A 94 7.08 -6.72 0.11
CA LEU A 94 6.19 -6.43 1.25
C LEU A 94 5.20 -7.57 1.50
N LEU A 95 4.54 -8.07 0.45
CA LEU A 95 3.57 -9.16 0.59
C LEU A 95 4.24 -10.43 1.12
N ASN A 96 5.40 -10.79 0.58
CA ASN A 96 6.17 -11.95 1.05
C ASN A 96 6.65 -11.77 2.50
N GLY A 97 7.11 -10.56 2.86
CA GLY A 97 7.49 -10.22 4.23
C GLY A 97 6.32 -10.36 5.19
N CYS A 98 5.13 -9.90 4.81
CA CYS A 98 3.90 -10.04 5.59
C CYS A 98 3.55 -11.52 5.82
N VAL A 99 3.61 -12.35 4.77
CA VAL A 99 3.36 -13.80 4.88
C VAL A 99 4.36 -14.45 5.82
N GLN A 100 5.65 -14.14 5.68
CA GLN A 100 6.70 -14.70 6.53
C GLN A 100 6.51 -14.28 7.99
N GLN A 101 6.24 -13.01 8.25
CA GLN A 101 5.99 -12.50 9.61
C GLN A 101 4.73 -13.12 10.22
N ASN A 102 3.66 -13.30 9.45
CA ASN A 102 2.44 -13.95 9.89
C ASN A 102 2.71 -15.41 10.30
N GLN A 103 3.41 -16.17 9.45
CA GLN A 103 3.80 -17.55 9.74
C GLN A 103 4.70 -17.65 10.97
N ALA A 104 5.69 -16.76 11.10
CA ALA A 104 6.56 -16.70 12.27
C ALA A 104 5.78 -16.39 13.56
N SER A 105 4.83 -15.44 13.49
CA SER A 105 3.97 -15.10 14.62
C SER A 105 3.07 -16.28 15.02
N LYS A 106 2.47 -16.95 14.03
CA LYS A 106 1.68 -18.17 14.25
C LYS A 106 2.51 -19.27 14.90
N GLY A 107 3.72 -19.52 14.38
CA GLY A 107 4.65 -20.52 14.94
C GLY A 107 5.04 -20.23 16.39
N LYS A 108 5.27 -18.96 16.74
CA LYS A 108 5.49 -18.54 18.14
C LYS A 108 4.26 -18.83 19.01
N VAL A 109 3.07 -18.42 18.57
CA VAL A 109 1.81 -18.67 19.29
C VAL A 109 1.58 -20.16 19.50
N ASP A 110 1.78 -20.98 18.47
CA ASP A 110 1.57 -22.43 18.54
C ASP A 110 2.61 -23.11 19.44
N SER A 111 3.86 -22.63 19.45
CA SER A 111 4.89 -23.08 20.39
C SER A 111 4.52 -22.78 21.84
N PHE A 112 4.03 -21.56 22.13
CA PHE A 112 3.55 -21.22 23.47
C PHE A 112 2.33 -22.04 23.89
N LYS A 113 1.40 -22.33 22.97
CA LYS A 113 0.27 -23.23 23.24
C LYS A 113 0.74 -24.65 23.58
N ALA A 114 1.69 -25.19 22.80
CA ALA A 114 2.26 -26.51 23.03
C ALA A 114 2.98 -26.58 24.38
N LEU A 115 3.82 -25.60 24.70
CA LEU A 115 4.50 -25.50 26.00
C LEU A 115 3.49 -25.47 27.15
N ARG A 116 2.45 -24.63 27.05
CA ARG A 116 1.40 -24.54 28.06
C ARG A 116 0.68 -25.86 28.25
N LYS A 117 0.36 -26.56 27.15
CA LYS A 117 -0.31 -27.87 27.19
C LYS A 117 0.57 -28.89 27.93
N ASN A 118 1.82 -29.05 27.51
CA ASN A 118 2.74 -30.02 28.12
C ASN A 118 2.97 -29.72 29.60
N LEU A 119 3.12 -28.44 29.98
CA LEU A 119 3.27 -28.06 31.38
C LEU A 119 2.03 -28.42 32.21
N LEU A 120 0.83 -28.19 31.69
CA LEU A 120 -0.41 -28.54 32.38
C LEU A 120 -0.57 -30.06 32.55
N GLU A 121 -0.21 -30.85 31.53
CA GLU A 121 -0.27 -32.32 31.62
C GLU A 121 0.68 -32.85 32.71
N GLN A 122 1.89 -32.30 32.82
CA GLN A 122 2.85 -32.69 33.86
C GLN A 122 2.40 -32.28 35.26
N VAL A 123 1.81 -31.08 35.40
CA VAL A 123 1.31 -30.62 36.72
C VAL A 123 0.08 -31.42 37.14
N GLU A 124 -0.79 -31.80 36.21
CA GLU A 124 -1.96 -32.63 36.47
C GLU A 124 -1.59 -34.02 37.02
N GLU A 125 -0.49 -34.59 36.54
CA GLU A 125 0.02 -35.88 37.01
C GLU A 125 0.53 -35.82 38.47
N VAL A 126 1.15 -34.71 38.86
CA VAL A 126 1.78 -34.55 40.19
C VAL A 126 0.86 -33.88 41.22
N PHE A 127 -0.03 -32.99 40.78
CA PHE A 127 -0.85 -32.08 41.59
C PHE A 127 -2.27 -31.92 40.98
N PRO A 128 -3.14 -32.93 41.07
CA PRO A 128 -4.45 -32.93 40.40
C PRO A 128 -5.41 -31.87 40.96
N ASP A 129 -5.45 -31.72 42.30
CA ASP A 129 -6.38 -30.79 42.98
C ASP A 129 -6.03 -29.33 42.67
N GLU A 130 -4.74 -28.98 42.66
CA GLU A 130 -4.26 -27.65 42.29
C GLU A 130 -4.49 -27.33 40.81
N THR A 131 -4.43 -28.35 39.95
CA THR A 131 -4.70 -28.20 38.51
C THR A 131 -6.17 -27.88 38.25
N GLU A 132 -7.10 -28.51 38.97
CA GLU A 132 -8.53 -28.20 38.93
C GLU A 132 -8.77 -26.72 39.32
N ALA A 133 -8.20 -26.28 40.45
CA ALA A 133 -8.29 -24.89 40.90
C ALA A 133 -7.72 -23.89 39.87
N TYR A 134 -6.59 -24.19 39.24
CA TYR A 134 -6.03 -23.37 38.16
C TYR A 134 -6.97 -23.28 36.94
N ARG A 135 -7.60 -24.39 36.54
CA ARG A 135 -8.55 -24.40 35.41
C ARG A 135 -9.77 -23.52 35.68
N GLU A 136 -10.30 -23.53 36.90
CA GLU A 136 -11.41 -22.67 37.31
C GLU A 136 -11.03 -21.18 37.21
N ILE A 137 -9.92 -20.78 37.83
CA ILE A 137 -9.41 -19.39 37.78
C ILE A 137 -9.20 -18.94 36.34
N ARG A 138 -8.64 -19.81 35.48
CA ARG A 138 -8.40 -19.50 34.07
C ARG A 138 -9.69 -19.34 33.29
N SER A 139 -10.69 -20.16 33.56
CA SER A 139 -12.01 -20.10 32.91
C SER A 139 -12.70 -18.77 33.22
N GLN A 140 -12.71 -18.35 34.49
CA GLN A 140 -13.26 -17.09 34.96
C GLN A 140 -12.53 -15.91 34.32
N SER A 141 -11.20 -15.92 34.33
CA SER A 141 -10.36 -14.88 33.69
C SER A 141 -10.61 -14.75 32.19
N SER A 142 -10.87 -15.87 31.49
CA SER A 142 -11.20 -15.86 30.05
C SER A 142 -12.57 -15.21 29.78
N VAL A 143 -13.55 -15.46 30.65
CA VAL A 143 -14.90 -14.89 30.54
C VAL A 143 -14.87 -13.39 30.87
N GLU A 144 -14.12 -13.00 31.90
CA GLU A 144 -13.86 -11.61 32.28
C GLU A 144 -13.23 -10.82 31.11
N SER A 145 -12.18 -11.37 30.50
CA SER A 145 -11.51 -10.75 29.35
C SER A 145 -12.44 -10.64 28.13
N ARG A 146 -13.27 -11.65 27.84
CA ARG A 146 -14.26 -11.58 26.76
C ARG A 146 -15.36 -10.55 27.02
N ARG A 147 -15.81 -10.40 28.27
CA ARG A 147 -16.75 -9.34 28.66
C ARG A 147 -16.12 -7.96 28.49
N ALA A 148 -14.87 -7.77 28.94
CA ALA A 148 -14.14 -6.52 28.77
C ALA A 148 -13.95 -6.12 27.30
N THR A 149 -13.71 -7.09 26.40
CA THR A 149 -13.65 -6.80 24.96
C THR A 149 -15.00 -6.43 24.34
N HIS A 150 -16.13 -6.82 24.97
CA HIS A 150 -17.47 -6.52 24.49
C HIS A 150 -18.04 -5.21 25.09
N THR A 151 -17.61 -4.81 26.29
CA THR A 151 -18.10 -3.62 27.00
C THR A 151 -17.35 -2.31 26.68
N GLY A 152 -16.52 -2.28 25.65
CA GLY A 152 -15.92 -1.04 25.13
C GLY A 152 -14.42 -0.91 25.41
N ASN A 153 -13.62 -1.55 24.57
CA ASN A 153 -12.31 -1.04 24.14
C ASN A 153 -11.89 -1.83 22.91
N VAL A 154 -12.45 -1.46 21.76
CA VAL A 154 -11.84 -1.80 20.47
C VAL A 154 -10.47 -1.14 20.49
N LEU A 155 -9.42 -1.96 20.55
CA LEU A 155 -8.05 -1.48 20.45
C LEU A 155 -7.94 -0.65 19.17
N SER A 156 -7.75 0.66 19.34
CA SER A 156 -7.32 1.57 18.27
C SER A 156 -5.89 1.21 17.91
N ASN A 157 -5.72 0.15 17.12
CA ASN A 157 -4.51 -0.07 16.35
C ASN A 157 -4.62 0.80 15.10
N GLY A 158 -4.20 2.07 15.20
CA GLY A 158 -4.25 2.96 14.04
C GLY A 158 -3.42 4.24 14.12
N ASP A 159 -3.39 4.94 15.26
CA ASP A 159 -2.76 6.26 15.33
C ASP A 159 -1.48 6.28 16.17
N MET A 160 -0.38 5.79 15.59
CA MET A 160 0.95 6.21 16.04
C MET A 160 1.28 7.54 15.36
N LYS A 161 0.76 8.64 15.92
CA LYS A 161 1.22 10.00 15.57
C LYS A 161 2.68 10.12 15.96
N LEU A 162 3.59 9.90 15.01
CA LEU A 162 4.98 10.32 15.13
C LEU A 162 5.00 11.86 15.10
N LYS A 163 5.14 12.46 16.28
CA LYS A 163 5.60 13.84 16.41
C LYS A 163 7.03 13.89 15.89
N ILE A 164 7.21 14.42 14.69
CA ILE A 164 8.50 14.92 14.25
C ILE A 164 8.62 16.32 14.86
N GLU A 165 9.43 16.47 15.90
CA GLU A 165 9.85 17.79 16.37
C GLU A 165 11.03 18.28 15.53
N HIS A 166 10.81 19.50 15.01
CA HIS A 166 11.73 20.52 14.49
C HIS A 166 12.77 20.18 13.42
#